data_AF-A0A4Y2GJ33-F1
#
_entry.id   AF-A0A4Y2GJ33-F1
#
_cell.length_a   1.000
_cell.length_b   1.000
_cell.length_c   1.000
_cell.angle_alpha   90.00
_cell.angle_beta   90.00
_cell.angle_gamma   90.00
#
_symmetry.space_group_name_H-M   'P 1'
#
loop_
_entity.id
_entity.type
_entity.pdbx_description
1 polymer ?
#
loop_
_entity_poly.entity_id
_entity_poly.type
_entity_poly.pdbx_seq_one_letter_code
_entity_poly.pdbx_strand_id
1 'polypeptide(L)'
;MKSLKKKLSEAEKAACLAFKSVCTHFLGNKKVENYEDLVGDMVKCFRVIGCNMSLKLHVLDSHLNFFPKNLGAISDEHGERFHQDISMFEKRFSGR
;
A
#
# COMPACT_ATOMS: atom_id res chain seq x y z
N MET A 1 -19.46 -20.46 -8.58
CA MET A 1 -18.25 -20.17 -7.79
C MET A 1 -18.67 -19.80 -6.38
N LYS A 2 -18.33 -20.63 -5.39
CA LYS A 2 -18.69 -20.40 -3.98
C LYS A 2 -17.94 -19.17 -3.48
N SER A 3 -18.69 -18.17 -3.02
CA SER A 3 -18.16 -16.97 -2.36
C SER A 3 -17.53 -17.37 -1.02
N LEU A 4 -16.20 -17.53 -1.01
CA LEU A 4 -15.44 -17.49 0.23
C LEU A 4 -15.33 -16.03 0.67
N LYS A 5 -16.32 -15.55 1.43
CA LYS A 5 -16.13 -14.43 2.36
C LYS A 5 -15.14 -14.89 3.44
N LYS A 6 -13.86 -15.04 3.09
CA LYS A 6 -12.81 -15.39 4.04
C LYS A 6 -12.65 -14.19 4.98
N LYS A 7 -13.11 -14.31 6.22
CA LYS A 7 -12.76 -13.33 7.26
C LYS A 7 -11.25 -13.38 7.42
N LEU A 8 -10.58 -12.25 7.25
CA LEU A 8 -9.15 -12.11 7.54
C LEU A 8 -8.88 -12.58 8.98
N SER A 9 -7.77 -13.30 9.16
CA SER A 9 -7.22 -13.60 10.48
C SER A 9 -6.85 -12.31 11.23
N GLU A 10 -6.67 -12.41 12.54
CA GLU A 10 -6.26 -11.27 13.36
C GLU A 10 -4.90 -10.70 12.92
N ALA A 11 -3.95 -11.59 12.56
CA ALA A 11 -2.66 -11.19 12.02
C ALA A 11 -2.78 -10.47 10.67
N GLU A 12 -3.63 -10.95 9.75
CA GLU A 12 -3.88 -10.27 8.48
C GLU A 12 -4.57 -8.90 8.67
N LYS A 13 -5.47 -8.79 9.66
CA LYS A 13 -6.07 -7.49 10.01
C LYS A 13 -5.03 -6.53 10.58
N ALA A 14 -4.17 -7.00 11.47
CA ALA A 14 -3.08 -6.19 12.04
C ALA A 14 -2.13 -5.70 10.94
N ALA A 15 -1.73 -6.58 10.02
CA ALA A 15 -0.94 -6.24 8.85
C ALA A 15 -1.62 -5.19 7.96
N CYS A 16 -2.92 -5.32 7.70
CA CYS A 16 -3.70 -4.35 6.93
C CYS A 16 -3.80 -2.99 7.64
N LEU A 17 -3.96 -2.97 8.96
CA LEU A 17 -3.99 -1.73 9.75
C LEU A 17 -2.62 -1.03 9.77
N ALA A 18 -1.53 -1.78 9.95
CA ALA A 18 -0.18 -1.25 9.88
C ALA A 18 0.11 -0.63 8.50
N PHE A 19 -0.26 -1.32 7.42
CA PHE A 19 -0.14 -0.78 6.06
C PHE A 19 -0.93 0.52 5.87
N LYS A 20 -2.20 0.57 6.31
CA LYS A 20 -3.01 1.81 6.26
C LYS A 20 -2.37 2.96 7.04
N SER A 21 -1.75 2.65 8.17
CA SER A 21 -1.03 3.64 8.97
C SER A 21 0.15 4.23 8.19
N VAL A 22 0.98 3.37 7.58
CA VAL A 22 2.10 3.80 6.71
C VAL A 22 1.60 4.66 5.55
N CYS A 23 0.52 4.25 4.87
CA CYS A 23 -0.06 5.04 3.78
C CYS A 23 -0.50 6.44 4.24
N THR A 24 -1.12 6.53 5.42
CA THR A 24 -1.71 7.78 5.92
C THR A 24 -0.67 8.72 6.51
N HIS A 25 0.34 8.18 7.18
CA HIS A 25 1.28 8.94 8.02
C HIS A 25 2.68 9.08 7.42
N PHE A 26 3.00 8.33 6.36
CA PHE A 26 4.28 8.41 5.68
C PHE A 26 4.15 8.60 4.17
N LEU A 27 3.39 7.74 3.48
CA LEU A 27 3.34 7.73 2.01
C LEU A 27 2.33 8.71 1.39
N GLY A 28 1.55 9.39 2.22
CA GLY A 28 0.54 10.35 1.78
C GLY A 28 1.05 11.79 1.77
N ASN A 29 0.20 12.72 2.21
CA ASN A 29 0.52 14.14 2.20
C ASN A 29 1.40 14.60 3.38
N LYS A 30 1.71 13.69 4.30
CA LYS A 30 2.49 13.97 5.51
C LYS A 30 3.49 12.84 5.76
N LYS A 31 4.63 13.23 6.33
CA LYS A 31 5.69 12.37 6.86
C LYS A 31 5.86 12.68 8.34
N VAL A 32 5.30 11.83 9.21
CA VAL A 32 5.38 11.96 10.67
C VAL A 32 6.77 11.56 11.18
N GLU A 33 7.27 12.18 12.25
CA GLU A 33 8.65 11.93 12.73
C GLU A 33 8.95 10.46 13.04
N ASN A 34 7.96 9.70 13.52
CA ASN A 34 8.09 8.27 13.83
C ASN A 34 7.81 7.35 12.62
N TYR A 35 8.09 7.79 11.38
CA TYR A 35 7.84 7.00 10.18
C TYR A 35 8.63 5.68 10.14
N GLU A 36 9.82 5.64 10.76
CA GLU A 36 10.66 4.44 10.83
C GLU A 36 9.98 3.33 11.64
N ASP A 37 9.41 3.68 12.80
CA ASP A 37 8.66 2.74 13.64
C ASP A 37 7.44 2.19 12.90
N LEU A 38 6.71 3.06 12.19
CA LEU A 38 5.52 2.66 11.43
C LEU A 38 5.86 1.63 10.34
N VAL A 39 6.95 1.85 9.59
CA VAL A 39 7.38 0.92 8.54
C VAL A 39 7.94 -0.36 9.15
N GLY A 40 8.74 -0.25 10.21
CA GLY A 40 9.26 -1.41 10.93
C GLY A 40 8.16 -2.31 11.48
N ASP A 41 7.10 -1.75 12.04
CA ASP A 41 5.95 -2.50 12.54
C ASP A 41 5.14 -3.15 11.42
N MET A 42 4.96 -2.47 10.30
CA MET A 42 4.34 -3.05 9.11
C MET A 42 5.15 -4.26 8.59
N VAL A 43 6.48 -4.14 8.47
CA VAL A 43 7.36 -5.24 8.03
C VAL A 43 7.29 -6.43 9.01
N LYS A 44 7.23 -6.17 10.32
CA LYS A 44 7.02 -7.23 11.33
C LYS A 44 5.68 -7.93 11.12
N CYS A 45 4.58 -7.19 10.94
CA CYS A 45 3.28 -7.79 10.69
C CYS A 45 3.26 -8.63 9.40
N PHE A 46 3.91 -8.15 8.34
CA PHE A 46 4.03 -8.89 7.07
C PHE A 46 4.82 -10.19 7.22
N ARG A 47 5.89 -10.17 8.02
CA ARG A 47 6.64 -11.39 8.35
C ARG A 47 5.78 -12.41 9.12
N VAL A 48 4.96 -11.95 10.07
CA VAL A 48 4.08 -12.83 10.87
C VAL A 48 3.07 -13.58 9.99
N ILE A 49 2.54 -12.93 8.95
CA ILE A 49 1.62 -13.57 8.00
C ILE A 49 2.35 -14.38 6.90
N GLY A 50 3.68 -14.52 6.98
CA GLY A 50 4.48 -15.26 6.00
C GLY A 50 4.65 -14.54 4.65
N CYS A 51 4.54 -13.22 4.62
CA CYS A 51 4.78 -12.44 3.41
C CYS A 51 6.28 -12.31 3.13
N ASN A 52 6.71 -12.68 1.93
CA ASN A 52 8.08 -12.47 1.48
C ASN A 52 8.35 -10.98 1.22
N MET A 53 9.59 -10.56 1.46
CA MET A 53 10.00 -9.18 1.19
C MET A 53 10.09 -8.96 -0.32
N SER A 54 9.06 -8.32 -0.88
CA SER A 54 9.10 -7.86 -2.27
C SER A 54 10.14 -6.77 -2.46
N LEU A 55 10.61 -6.56 -3.70
CA LEU A 55 11.53 -5.47 -4.02
C LEU A 55 10.98 -4.11 -3.57
N LYS A 56 9.67 -3.86 -3.75
CA LYS A 56 9.02 -2.62 -3.30
C LYS A 56 9.08 -2.46 -1.79
N LEU A 57 8.86 -3.54 -1.04
CA LEU A 57 8.94 -3.52 0.43
C LEU A 57 10.37 -3.30 0.90
N HIS A 58 11.35 -3.93 0.24
CA HIS A 58 12.77 -3.76 0.55
C HIS A 58 13.25 -2.32 0.30
N VAL A 59 12.88 -1.73 -0.84
CA VAL A 59 13.20 -0.34 -1.18
C VAL A 59 12.56 0.61 -0.17
N LEU A 60 11.31 0.37 0.21
CA LEU A 60 10.61 1.16 1.21
C LEU A 60 11.36 1.13 2.56
N ASP A 61 11.68 -0.06 3.06
CA ASP A 61 12.36 -0.26 4.35
C ASP A 61 13.79 0.31 4.37
N SER A 62 14.54 0.16 3.26
CA SER A 62 15.95 0.57 3.18
C SER A 62 16.16 2.06 2.87
N HIS A 63 15.18 2.71 2.24
CA HIS A 63 15.32 4.07 1.72
C HIS A 63 14.26 5.04 2.24
N LEU A 64 13.84 4.92 3.49
CA LEU A 64 12.84 5.80 4.13
C LEU A 64 13.19 7.29 4.04
N ASN A 65 14.48 7.61 4.09
CA ASN A 65 14.99 8.98 4.03
C ASN A 65 14.94 9.60 2.64
N PHE A 66 14.80 8.79 1.58
CA PHE A 66 14.69 9.28 0.21
C PHE A 66 13.35 9.99 -0.05
N PHE A 67 12.30 9.63 0.69
CA PHE A 67 10.97 10.15 0.46
C PHE A 67 10.79 11.59 1.01
N PRO A 68 10.26 12.53 0.21
CA PRO A 68 9.97 13.90 0.64
C PRO A 68 8.84 13.96 1.68
N LYS A 69 8.68 15.13 2.33
CA LYS A 69 7.67 15.33 3.38
C LYS A 69 6.22 15.19 2.90
N ASN A 70 5.95 15.48 1.64
CA ASN A 70 4.64 15.38 1.02
C ASN A 70 4.77 14.57 -0.28
N LEU A 71 4.51 13.27 -0.16
CA LEU A 71 4.60 12.34 -1.28
C LEU A 71 3.38 12.42 -2.20
N GLY A 72 2.19 12.64 -1.63
CA GLY A 72 0.96 12.75 -2.42
C GLY A 72 1.03 13.86 -3.47
N ALA A 73 1.73 14.96 -3.19
CA ALA A 73 1.93 16.05 -4.15
C ALA A 73 2.80 15.68 -5.37
N ILE A 74 3.63 14.65 -5.28
CA ILE A 74 4.51 14.20 -6.38
C ILE A 74 4.12 12.84 -6.95
N SER A 75 3.21 12.13 -6.29
CA SER A 75 2.76 10.82 -6.72
C SER A 75 1.91 10.90 -7.99
N ASP A 76 2.01 9.89 -8.85
CA ASP A 76 1.17 9.78 -10.04
C ASP A 76 -0.21 9.15 -9.74
N GLU A 77 -0.77 9.43 -8.55
CA GLU A 77 -2.05 8.85 -8.13
C GLU A 77 -3.17 9.17 -9.13
N HIS A 78 -3.15 10.37 -9.70
CA HIS A 78 -4.15 10.79 -10.68
C HIS A 78 -4.00 10.06 -12.03
N GLY A 79 -2.76 9.91 -12.53
CA GLY A 79 -2.48 9.16 -13.75
C GLY A 79 -2.88 7.69 -13.62
N GLU A 80 -2.47 7.04 -12.52
CA GLU A 80 -2.83 5.65 -12.23
C GLU A 80 -4.35 5.45 -12.11
N ARG A 81 -5.06 6.38 -11.49
CA ARG A 81 -6.52 6.32 -11.40
C ARG A 81 -7.20 6.48 -12.76
N PHE A 82 -6.70 7.39 -13.58
CA PHE A 82 -7.18 7.58 -14.94
C PHE A 82 -7.00 6.29 -15.78
N HIS A 83 -5.85 5.62 -15.67
CA HIS A 83 -5.62 4.34 -16.35
C HIS A 83 -6.60 3.24 -15.90
N GLN A 84 -6.92 3.16 -14.60
CA GLN A 84 -7.90 2.20 -14.08
C GLN A 84 -9.31 2.49 -14.59
N ASP A 85 -9.73 3.75 -14.59
CA ASP A 85 -11.05 4.18 -15.05
C ASP A 85 -11.21 3.92 -16.57
N ILE A 86 -10.19 4.23 -17.37
CA ILE A 86 -10.17 3.90 -18.81
C ILE A 86 -10.22 2.39 -19.03
N SER A 87 -9.38 1.61 -18.35
CA SER A 87 -9.38 0.15 -18.52
C SER A 87 -10.75 -0.46 -18.19
N MET A 88 -11.46 0.10 -17.20
CA MET A 88 -12.81 -0.31 -16.87
C MET A 88 -13.80 0.08 -17.98
N PHE A 89 -13.65 1.27 -18.57
CA PHE A 89 -14.46 1.72 -19.70
C PHE A 89 -14.22 0.81 -20.93
N GLU A 90 -12.97 0.62 -21.35
CA GLU A 90 -12.60 -0.25 -22.47
C GLU A 90 -13.21 -1.65 -22.32
N LYS A 91 -13.08 -2.30 -21.15
CA LYS A 91 -13.69 -3.63 -20.92
C LYS A 91 -15.20 -3.66 -21.10
N ARG A 92 -15.90 -2.56 -20.84
CA ARG A 92 -17.36 -2.46 -21.02
C ARG A 92 -17.75 -2.27 -22.49
N PHE A 93 -16.83 -1.76 -23.32
CA PHE A 93 -17.10 -1.38 -24.71
C PHE A 93 -16.28 -2.16 -25.75
N SER A 94 -15.31 -3.00 -25.37
CA SER A 94 -14.37 -3.72 -26.26
C SER A 94 -14.99 -4.96 -26.96
N GLY A 95 -16.23 -4.88 -27.39
CA GLY A 95 -16.94 -5.98 -28.03
C GLY A 95 -18.36 -5.65 -28.49
N ARG A 96 -18.69 -4.36 -28.59
CA ARG A 96 -19.84 -3.85 -29.34
C ARG A 96 -19.35 -3.15 -30.60
#